data_AF-A0A285EXU7-F1
#
_entry.id   AF-A0A285EXU7-F1
#
_cell.length_a   1.000
_cell.length_b   1.000
_cell.length_c   1.000
_cell.angle_alpha   90.00
_cell.angle_beta   90.00
_cell.angle_gamma   90.00
#
_symmetry.space_group_name_H-M   'P 1'
#
loop_
_entity.id
_entity.type
_entity.pdbx_description
1 polymer ?
#
loop_
_entity_poly.entity_id
_entity_poly.type
_entity_poly.pdbx_seq_one_letter_code
_entity_poly.pdbx_strand_id
1 'polypeptide(L)'
;MQIPEMFKKDDAVSPVIGVILMVAITVILAAVIAAFVFGMDTPEVSPQASLKVDDIKLDVGDNHNNSIYIDHQGGDKIDLSEATLTVTQGNNITKFSPMNNSEVFFEAGDLLIVNITDSDSNPDDVSSGISLNGVHQDPNLDTESLVDINSTGEDVKISVSHIPTGQIIADMKYDV
;
A
#
# COMPACT_ATOMS: atom_id res chain seq x y z
N MET A 1 -65.05 42.47 52.26
CA MET A 1 -63.75 42.69 51.59
C MET A 1 -63.33 41.39 50.94
N GLN A 2 -62.76 41.48 49.74
CA GLN A 2 -62.56 40.44 48.74
C GLN A 2 -61.48 39.39 49.13
N ILE A 3 -61.66 38.17 48.62
CA ILE A 3 -60.65 37.09 48.52
C ILE A 3 -60.80 36.55 47.08
N PRO A 4 -59.76 36.05 46.39
CA PRO A 4 -58.37 36.49 46.27
C PRO A 4 -58.00 36.71 44.78
N GLU A 5 -56.80 37.23 44.51
CA GLU A 5 -56.21 37.18 43.17
C GLU A 5 -56.03 35.73 42.71
N MET A 6 -56.85 35.32 41.74
CA MET A 6 -56.56 34.21 40.85
C MET A 6 -55.95 34.77 39.57
N PHE A 7 -54.62 34.87 39.48
CA PHE A 7 -53.95 34.70 38.20
C PHE A 7 -52.61 34.00 38.42
N LYS A 8 -52.68 32.68 38.18
CA LYS A 8 -51.64 31.76 37.71
C LYS A 8 -50.21 32.04 38.20
N LYS A 9 -49.75 31.11 39.04
CA LYS A 9 -48.34 30.76 39.18
C LYS A 9 -47.69 30.64 37.80
N ASP A 10 -47.00 31.68 37.36
CA ASP A 10 -45.83 31.49 36.53
C ASP A 10 -44.80 30.85 37.46
N ASP A 11 -44.90 29.51 37.60
CA ASP A 11 -43.76 28.70 38.02
C ASP A 11 -42.73 28.89 36.91
N ALA A 12 -41.99 30.00 37.01
CA ALA A 12 -40.86 30.34 36.17
C ALA A 12 -39.94 29.14 36.22
N VAL A 13 -40.04 28.33 35.18
CA VAL A 13 -39.37 27.04 35.06
C VAL A 13 -37.90 27.32 35.30
N SER A 14 -37.45 26.83 36.46
CA SER A 14 -36.34 27.41 37.20
C SER A 14 -35.05 27.49 36.40
N PRO A 15 -34.14 28.45 36.70
CA PRO A 15 -32.77 28.51 36.16
C PRO A 15 -32.04 27.16 36.08
N VAL A 16 -32.41 26.22 36.96
CA VAL A 16 -31.89 24.86 37.04
C VAL A 16 -32.25 23.99 35.83
N ILE A 17 -33.44 24.15 35.25
CA ILE A 17 -33.87 23.34 34.09
C ILE A 17 -33.08 23.74 32.84
N GLY A 18 -32.77 25.03 32.68
CA GLY A 18 -31.86 25.50 31.63
C GLY A 18 -30.46 24.92 31.76
N VAL A 19 -29.93 24.86 33.00
CA VAL A 19 -28.61 24.28 33.27
C VAL A 19 -28.59 22.77 32.98
N ILE A 20 -29.61 22.04 33.42
CA ILE A 20 -29.69 20.59 33.16
C ILE A 20 -29.75 20.31 31.65
N LEU A 21 -30.56 21.08 30.90
CA LEU A 21 -30.66 20.92 29.46
C LEU A 21 -29.35 21.24 28.74
N MET A 22 -28.64 22.30 29.16
CA MET A 22 -27.35 22.67 28.59
C MET A 22 -26.28 21.60 28.85
N VAL A 23 -26.21 21.07 30.06
CA VAL A 23 -25.27 20.00 30.42
C VAL A 23 -25.62 18.71 29.67
N ALA A 24 -26.90 18.35 29.57
CA ALA A 24 -27.32 17.14 28.86
C ALA A 24 -26.90 17.15 27.39
N ILE A 25 -27.15 18.26 26.67
CA ILE A 25 -26.80 18.36 25.24
C ILE A 25 -25.28 18.33 25.05
N THR A 26 -24.52 19.05 25.88
CA THR A 26 -23.06 19.06 25.78
C THR A 26 -22.45 17.69 26.06
N VAL A 27 -22.98 16.93 27.02
CA VAL A 27 -22.54 15.55 27.30
C VAL A 27 -22.84 14.62 26.12
N ILE A 28 -24.02 14.73 25.51
CA ILE A 28 -24.38 13.93 24.32
C ILE A 28 -23.45 14.28 23.15
N LEU A 29 -23.25 15.56 22.85
CA LEU A 29 -22.37 15.99 21.76
C LEU A 29 -20.92 15.55 22.01
N ALA A 30 -20.42 15.67 23.23
CA ALA A 30 -19.08 15.21 23.59
C ALA A 30 -18.93 13.70 23.41
N ALA A 31 -19.90 12.90 23.86
CA ALA A 31 -19.88 11.45 23.71
C ALA A 31 -19.92 11.00 22.24
N VAL A 32 -20.74 11.67 21.42
CA VAL A 32 -20.84 11.36 19.98
C VAL A 32 -19.54 11.69 19.25
N ILE A 33 -18.97 12.87 19.49
CA ILE A 33 -17.68 13.24 18.87
C ILE A 33 -16.57 12.30 19.34
N ALA A 34 -16.53 11.95 20.63
CA ALA A 34 -15.56 10.98 21.14
C ALA A 34 -15.70 9.61 20.44
N ALA A 35 -16.92 9.12 20.23
CA ALA A 35 -17.15 7.88 19.49
C ALA A 35 -16.69 7.96 18.03
N PHE A 36 -16.86 9.11 17.37
CA PHE A 36 -16.31 9.31 16.01
C PHE A 36 -14.79 9.38 16.00
N VAL A 37 -14.18 10.08 16.96
CA VAL A 37 -12.71 10.24 17.03
C VAL A 37 -12.02 8.93 17.39
N PHE A 38 -12.58 8.16 18.34
CA PHE A 38 -12.01 6.86 18.72
C PHE A 38 -12.41 5.72 17.78
N GLY A 39 -13.47 5.89 16.99
CA GLY A 39 -13.94 4.91 16.01
C GLY A 39 -13.36 5.08 14.61
N MET A 40 -12.55 6.11 14.38
CA MET A 40 -11.77 6.26 13.15
C MET A 40 -10.40 5.65 13.37
N ASP A 41 -10.17 4.48 12.78
CA ASP A 41 -8.80 3.97 12.63
C ASP A 41 -7.96 5.02 11.90
N THR A 42 -6.72 5.20 12.35
CA THR A 42 -5.78 6.06 11.64
C THR A 42 -5.59 5.49 10.24
N PRO A 43 -5.84 6.26 9.17
CA PRO A 43 -5.63 5.76 7.83
C PRO A 43 -4.16 5.36 7.69
N GLU A 44 -3.92 4.14 7.23
CA GLU A 44 -2.55 3.74 6.92
C GLU A 44 -2.01 4.61 5.80
N VAL A 45 -0.76 5.03 6.01
CA VAL A 45 -0.05 5.90 5.07
C VAL A 45 0.81 5.02 4.18
N SER A 46 0.63 5.14 2.87
CA SER A 46 1.51 4.47 1.91
C SER A 46 2.88 5.13 1.95
N PRO A 47 3.99 4.35 2.00
CA PRO A 47 5.33 4.91 1.97
C PRO A 47 5.53 5.72 0.68
N GLN A 48 6.20 6.87 0.81
CA GLN A 48 6.55 7.74 -0.31
C GLN A 48 8.04 7.54 -0.65
N ALA A 49 8.31 6.67 -1.62
CA ALA A 49 9.66 6.32 -2.04
C ALA A 49 9.87 6.63 -3.53
N SER A 50 11.10 7.03 -3.86
CA SER A 50 11.53 7.20 -5.25
C SER A 50 12.34 5.98 -5.66
N LEU A 51 11.76 5.18 -6.57
CA LEU A 51 12.43 4.03 -7.16
C LEU A 51 12.83 4.35 -8.60
N LYS A 52 13.94 3.76 -9.05
CA LYS A 52 14.41 3.87 -10.44
C LYS A 52 14.81 2.48 -10.93
N VAL A 53 14.38 2.11 -12.14
CA VAL A 53 14.97 0.97 -12.85
C VAL A 53 16.34 1.40 -13.38
N ASP A 54 17.40 0.75 -12.91
CA ASP A 54 18.76 1.06 -13.34
C ASP A 54 19.12 0.36 -14.65
N ASP A 55 18.80 -0.93 -14.74
CA ASP A 55 19.11 -1.77 -15.90
C ASP A 55 18.14 -2.95 -15.99
N ILE A 56 17.97 -3.48 -17.21
CA ILE A 56 17.31 -4.76 -17.47
C ILE A 56 18.27 -5.63 -18.28
N LYS A 57 18.72 -6.73 -17.68
CA LYS A 57 19.59 -7.69 -18.36
C LYS A 57 18.75 -8.83 -18.89
N LEU A 58 18.80 -9.00 -20.20
CA LEU A 58 18.16 -10.09 -20.92
C LEU A 58 19.21 -11.16 -21.20
N ASP A 59 19.04 -12.36 -20.64
CA ASP A 59 19.84 -13.51 -21.03
C ASP A 59 19.18 -14.19 -22.24
N VAL A 60 19.76 -13.96 -23.42
CA VAL A 60 19.32 -14.54 -24.71
C VAL A 60 19.88 -15.97 -24.91
N GLY A 61 20.44 -16.59 -23.86
CA GLY A 61 20.89 -17.98 -23.85
C GLY A 61 19.78 -18.99 -23.54
N ASP A 62 20.13 -20.27 -23.47
CA ASP A 62 19.17 -21.38 -23.27
C ASP A 62 18.31 -21.26 -22.00
N ASN A 63 18.76 -20.48 -21.01
CA ASN A 63 18.14 -20.37 -19.69
C ASN A 63 17.09 -19.24 -19.58
N HIS A 64 16.92 -18.39 -20.60
CA HIS A 64 15.89 -17.32 -20.69
C HIS A 64 15.63 -16.55 -19.38
N ASN A 65 16.70 -16.17 -18.68
CA ASN A 65 16.64 -15.48 -17.39
C ASN A 65 16.68 -13.97 -17.59
N ASN A 66 15.61 -13.28 -17.24
CA ASN A 66 15.54 -11.83 -17.30
C ASN A 66 15.71 -11.23 -15.89
N SER A 67 16.70 -10.35 -15.71
CA SER A 67 16.95 -9.69 -14.43
C SER A 67 16.71 -8.18 -14.53
N ILE A 68 15.80 -7.66 -13.70
CA ILE A 68 15.52 -6.22 -13.56
C ILE A 68 16.22 -5.71 -12.31
N TYR A 69 16.96 -4.61 -12.44
CA TYR A 69 17.67 -3.94 -11.37
C TYR A 69 16.91 -2.67 -10.98
N ILE A 70 16.47 -2.58 -9.73
CA ILE A 70 15.68 -1.47 -9.20
C ILE A 70 16.43 -0.86 -8.02
N ASP A 71 16.78 0.41 -8.12
CA ASP A 71 17.43 1.17 -7.07
C ASP A 71 16.42 1.98 -6.26
N HIS A 72 16.61 2.00 -4.94
CA HIS A 72 15.91 2.93 -4.06
C HIS A 72 16.65 4.27 -3.97
N GLN A 73 16.19 5.28 -4.70
CA GLN A 73 16.86 6.58 -4.80
C GLN A 73 16.65 7.48 -3.56
N GLY A 74 15.63 7.21 -2.75
CA GLY A 74 15.36 7.95 -1.51
C GLY A 74 13.88 7.91 -1.11
N GLY A 75 13.58 8.50 0.04
CA GLY A 75 12.22 8.53 0.61
C GLY A 75 12.04 7.56 1.77
N ASP A 76 10.79 7.15 1.99
CA ASP A 76 10.42 6.22 3.07
C ASP A 76 10.87 4.80 2.75
N LYS A 77 11.11 3.99 3.80
CA LYS A 77 11.35 2.55 3.65
C LYS A 77 10.09 1.83 3.20
N ILE A 78 10.24 0.81 2.37
CA ILE A 78 9.14 -0.03 1.88
C ILE A 78 9.24 -1.40 2.56
N ASP A 79 8.20 -1.85 3.24
CA ASP A 79 8.11 -3.22 3.73
C ASP A 79 7.74 -4.17 2.57
N LEU A 80 8.62 -5.11 2.25
CA LEU A 80 8.42 -6.09 1.19
C LEU A 80 7.26 -7.07 1.49
N SER A 81 6.90 -7.26 2.76
CA SER A 81 5.75 -8.07 3.15
C SER A 81 4.40 -7.39 2.90
N GLU A 82 4.42 -6.06 2.77
CA GLU A 82 3.25 -5.23 2.49
C GLU A 82 3.32 -4.59 1.09
N ALA A 83 4.27 -5.00 0.26
CA ALA A 83 4.44 -4.50 -1.09
C ALA A 83 4.09 -5.57 -2.14
N THR A 84 3.55 -5.09 -3.25
CA THR A 84 3.34 -5.87 -4.48
C THR A 84 4.22 -5.28 -5.57
N LEU A 85 4.96 -6.14 -6.26
CA LEU A 85 5.68 -5.78 -7.47
C LEU A 85 4.95 -6.36 -8.67
N THR A 86 4.66 -5.52 -9.66
CA THR A 86 4.06 -5.92 -10.94
C THR A 86 4.98 -5.52 -12.07
N VAL A 87 5.34 -6.48 -12.91
CA VAL A 87 6.09 -6.27 -14.16
C VAL A 87 5.15 -6.58 -15.32
N THR A 88 5.08 -5.71 -16.31
CA THR A 88 4.21 -5.85 -17.47
C THR A 88 4.95 -5.50 -18.75
N GLN A 89 4.86 -6.37 -19.75
CA GLN A 89 5.25 -6.09 -21.12
C GLN A 89 4.16 -6.61 -22.05
N GLY A 90 3.60 -5.74 -22.88
CA GLY A 90 2.44 -6.06 -23.72
C GLY A 90 1.24 -6.57 -22.95
N ASN A 91 0.86 -7.83 -23.19
CA ASN A 91 -0.24 -8.52 -22.53
C ASN A 91 0.21 -9.42 -21.36
N ASN A 92 1.52 -9.63 -21.18
CA ASN A 92 2.05 -10.49 -20.13
C ASN A 92 2.23 -9.68 -18.84
N ILE A 93 1.93 -10.31 -17.71
CA ILE A 93 2.02 -9.67 -16.38
C ILE A 93 2.64 -10.67 -15.41
N THR A 94 3.72 -10.29 -14.72
CA THR A 94 4.30 -11.04 -13.61
C THR A 94 4.10 -10.24 -12.33
N LYS A 95 3.56 -10.87 -11.29
CA LYS A 95 3.20 -10.20 -10.03
C LYS A 95 3.77 -10.98 -8.86
N PHE A 96 4.47 -10.28 -7.99
CA PHE A 96 4.92 -10.79 -6.70
C PHE A 96 4.12 -10.10 -5.60
N SER A 97 3.31 -10.84 -4.85
CA SER A 97 2.39 -10.31 -3.85
C SER A 97 2.14 -11.33 -2.72
N PRO A 98 2.74 -11.16 -1.54
CA PRO A 98 3.70 -10.12 -1.17
C PRO A 98 5.09 -10.33 -1.83
N MET A 99 5.91 -9.29 -1.86
CA MET A 99 7.30 -9.36 -2.33
C MET A 99 8.23 -10.13 -1.38
N ASN A 100 7.82 -10.34 -0.13
CA ASN A 100 8.46 -11.27 0.80
C ASN A 100 7.44 -11.80 1.83
N ASN A 101 7.59 -13.04 2.28
CA ASN A 101 6.73 -13.61 3.32
C ASN A 101 7.12 -13.17 4.76
N SER A 102 8.17 -12.39 4.91
CA SER A 102 8.65 -11.85 6.18
C SER A 102 8.90 -10.34 6.08
N GLU A 103 8.81 -9.65 7.22
CA GLU A 103 9.09 -8.22 7.33
C GLU A 103 10.56 -7.96 6.96
N VAL A 104 10.77 -7.36 5.79
CA VAL A 104 12.07 -6.96 5.27
C VAL A 104 11.89 -5.59 4.62
N PHE A 105 12.75 -4.65 4.98
CA PHE A 105 12.66 -3.28 4.49
C PHE A 105 13.58 -3.08 3.29
N PHE A 106 13.04 -2.49 2.23
CA PHE A 106 13.78 -1.91 1.13
C PHE A 106 13.99 -0.42 1.41
N GLU A 107 15.24 -0.02 1.59
CA GLU A 107 15.62 1.32 2.05
C GLU A 107 16.48 2.08 1.03
N ALA A 108 16.64 3.38 1.23
CA ALA A 108 17.42 4.22 0.33
C ALA A 108 18.88 3.74 0.19
N GLY A 109 19.32 3.54 -1.05
CA GLY A 109 20.64 3.01 -1.40
C GLY A 109 20.67 1.49 -1.59
N ASP A 110 19.58 0.78 -1.29
CA ASP A 110 19.47 -0.65 -1.58
C ASP A 110 19.22 -0.89 -3.08
N LEU A 111 19.61 -2.09 -3.51
CA LEU A 111 19.38 -2.62 -4.84
C LEU A 111 18.46 -3.85 -4.74
N LEU A 112 17.33 -3.77 -5.43
CA LEU A 112 16.41 -4.88 -5.60
C LEU A 112 16.62 -5.49 -6.99
N ILE A 113 16.79 -6.81 -7.04
CA ILE A 113 16.94 -7.59 -8.27
C ILE A 113 15.74 -8.49 -8.41
N VAL A 114 15.05 -8.39 -9.54
CA VAL A 114 13.87 -9.18 -9.85
C VAL A 114 14.22 -10.10 -11.00
N ASN A 115 14.24 -11.40 -10.75
CA ASN A 115 14.48 -12.41 -11.76
C ASN A 115 13.13 -12.94 -12.23
N ILE A 116 12.93 -12.91 -13.55
CA ILE A 116 11.74 -13.45 -14.21
C ILE A 116 12.24 -14.44 -15.25
N THR A 117 11.81 -15.68 -15.09
CA THR A 117 12.15 -16.77 -16.00
C THR A 117 10.92 -17.10 -16.84
N ASP A 118 11.13 -17.39 -18.12
CA ASP A 118 10.04 -17.74 -19.03
C ASP A 118 9.35 -19.05 -18.62
N SER A 119 8.04 -19.16 -18.91
CA SER A 119 7.20 -20.32 -18.64
C SER A 119 7.58 -21.56 -19.47
N ASP A 120 8.35 -21.39 -20.55
CA ASP A 120 8.85 -22.48 -21.40
C ASP A 120 10.22 -23.04 -20.96
N SER A 121 10.83 -22.45 -19.93
CA SER A 121 12.08 -22.96 -19.33
C SER A 121 11.82 -24.20 -18.44
N ASN A 122 12.83 -25.07 -18.30
CA ASN A 122 12.72 -26.23 -17.42
C ASN A 122 12.48 -25.73 -15.98
N PRO A 123 11.54 -26.29 -15.18
CA PRO A 123 11.29 -25.83 -13.80
C PRO A 123 12.49 -25.89 -12.85
N ASP A 124 13.60 -26.52 -13.26
CA ASP A 124 14.87 -26.54 -12.54
C ASP A 124 15.78 -25.32 -12.88
N ASP A 125 15.50 -24.59 -13.96
CA ASP A 125 16.18 -23.36 -14.36
C ASP A 125 15.53 -22.19 -13.62
N VAL A 126 16.17 -21.76 -12.53
CA VAL A 126 15.93 -20.53 -11.77
C VAL A 126 14.45 -20.12 -11.69
N SER A 127 13.76 -20.49 -10.61
CA SER A 127 12.43 -19.97 -10.32
C SER A 127 12.43 -18.44 -10.21
N SER A 128 11.51 -17.76 -10.90
CA SER A 128 11.26 -16.33 -10.74
C SER A 128 11.27 -15.92 -9.27
N GLY A 129 11.97 -14.85 -8.94
CA GLY A 129 12.25 -14.50 -7.55
C GLY A 129 12.79 -13.10 -7.37
N ILE A 130 12.87 -12.68 -6.12
CA ILE A 130 13.33 -11.35 -5.72
C ILE A 130 14.57 -11.50 -4.85
N SER A 131 15.57 -10.67 -5.07
CA SER A 131 16.75 -10.56 -4.21
C SER A 131 16.95 -9.11 -3.81
N LEU A 132 17.20 -8.86 -2.53
CA LEU A 132 17.51 -7.55 -1.99
C LEU A 132 18.97 -7.54 -1.55
N ASN A 133 19.79 -6.65 -2.12
CA ASN A 133 21.23 -6.56 -1.84
C ASN A 133 21.97 -7.92 -1.94
N GLY A 134 21.54 -8.76 -2.87
CA GLY A 134 22.09 -10.11 -3.07
C GLY A 134 21.57 -11.19 -2.11
N VAL A 135 20.63 -10.85 -1.22
CA VAL A 135 19.95 -11.81 -0.34
C VAL A 135 18.62 -12.22 -0.97
N HIS A 136 18.44 -13.53 -1.19
CA HIS A 136 17.18 -14.08 -1.69
C HIS A 136 16.03 -13.79 -0.74
N GLN A 137 14.90 -13.33 -1.29
CA GLN A 137 13.64 -13.13 -0.58
C GLN A 137 12.70 -14.28 -0.91
N ASP A 138 11.66 -14.48 -0.11
CA ASP A 138 10.63 -15.50 -0.34
C ASP A 138 9.34 -14.83 -0.85
N PRO A 139 9.30 -14.31 -2.10
CA PRO A 139 8.10 -13.71 -2.65
C PRO A 139 7.05 -14.77 -2.97
N ASN A 140 5.78 -14.35 -2.99
CA ASN A 140 4.71 -15.15 -3.56
C ASN A 140 4.44 -14.72 -5.00
N LEU A 141 4.63 -15.64 -5.94
CA LEU A 141 4.30 -15.42 -7.35
C LEU A 141 2.78 -15.58 -7.55
N ASP A 142 2.09 -14.46 -7.79
CA ASP A 142 0.64 -14.35 -7.91
C ASP A 142 0.24 -14.10 -9.37
N THR A 143 0.79 -14.88 -10.31
CA THR A 143 0.48 -14.79 -11.75
C THR A 143 0.34 -16.14 -12.43
N GLU A 144 -0.61 -16.20 -13.38
CA GLU A 144 -0.88 -17.38 -14.21
C GLU A 144 -0.04 -17.43 -15.50
N SER A 145 0.56 -16.31 -15.94
CA SER A 145 1.41 -16.23 -17.14
C SER A 145 2.61 -15.32 -16.86
N LEU A 146 3.82 -15.84 -16.97
CA LEU A 146 5.03 -15.05 -16.75
C LEU A 146 5.31 -14.09 -17.91
N VAL A 147 6.01 -12.99 -17.62
CA VAL A 147 6.51 -12.06 -18.62
C VAL A 147 7.81 -12.61 -19.16
N ASP A 148 7.80 -13.01 -20.42
CA ASP A 148 9.04 -13.16 -21.18
C ASP A 148 9.47 -11.79 -21.71
N ILE A 149 10.44 -11.18 -21.03
CA ILE A 149 10.95 -9.87 -21.40
C ILE A 149 11.80 -10.03 -22.65
N ASN A 150 11.25 -9.59 -23.78
CA ASN A 150 11.94 -9.63 -25.06
C ASN A 150 12.30 -8.22 -25.54
N SER A 151 13.31 -8.12 -26.41
CA SER A 151 13.79 -6.84 -26.96
C SER A 151 12.90 -6.29 -28.09
N THR A 152 11.63 -6.70 -28.18
CA THR A 152 10.77 -6.36 -29.33
C THR A 152 9.95 -5.10 -29.09
N GLY A 153 10.63 -3.97 -28.86
CA GLY A 153 10.08 -2.62 -29.03
C GLY A 153 8.88 -2.21 -28.17
N GLU A 154 8.44 -3.05 -27.23
CA GLU A 154 7.46 -2.68 -26.21
C GLU A 154 8.16 -2.43 -24.88
N ASP A 155 7.87 -1.27 -24.30
CA ASP A 155 8.47 -0.88 -23.03
C ASP A 155 8.02 -1.78 -21.88
N VAL A 156 8.96 -2.12 -21.00
CA VAL A 156 8.68 -2.84 -19.76
C VAL A 156 8.19 -1.84 -18.72
N LYS A 157 7.01 -2.09 -18.15
CA LYS A 157 6.46 -1.33 -17.04
C LYS A 157 6.66 -2.10 -15.74
N ILE A 158 7.18 -1.41 -14.74
CA ILE A 158 7.41 -1.95 -13.41
C ILE A 158 6.68 -1.05 -12.43
N SER A 159 5.70 -1.59 -11.72
CA SER A 159 4.92 -0.86 -10.74
C SER A 159 5.04 -1.55 -9.37
N VAL A 160 5.25 -0.75 -8.32
CA VAL A 160 5.25 -1.19 -6.93
C VAL A 160 4.06 -0.57 -6.24
N SER A 161 3.22 -1.37 -5.58
CA SER A 161 2.05 -0.90 -4.84
C SER A 161 2.03 -1.40 -3.40
N HIS A 162 1.49 -0.59 -2.51
CA HIS A 162 1.30 -0.91 -1.10
C HIS A 162 0.00 -1.71 -0.91
N ILE A 163 0.11 -2.92 -0.37
CA ILE A 163 -1.01 -3.84 -0.19
C ILE A 163 -2.09 -3.25 0.74
N PRO A 164 -1.75 -2.70 1.93
CA PRO A 164 -2.78 -2.26 2.86
C PRO A 164 -3.59 -1.06 2.37
N THR A 165 -2.94 -0.11 1.66
CA THR A 165 -3.60 1.11 1.15
C THR A 165 -4.09 0.97 -0.29
N GLY A 166 -3.62 -0.03 -1.04
CA GLY A 166 -3.85 -0.20 -2.47
C GLY A 166 -3.24 0.89 -3.35
N GLN A 167 -2.39 1.75 -2.80
CA GLN A 167 -1.79 2.86 -3.53
C GLN A 167 -0.52 2.41 -4.27
N ILE A 168 -0.28 2.99 -5.45
CA ILE A 168 0.98 2.80 -6.17
C ILE A 168 2.06 3.66 -5.50
N ILE A 169 3.13 3.01 -5.06
CA ILE A 169 4.32 3.65 -4.48
C ILE A 169 5.21 4.20 -5.59
N ALA A 170 5.47 3.39 -6.61
CA ALA A 170 6.28 3.77 -7.76
C ALA A 170 5.73 3.14 -9.04
N ASP A 171 5.78 3.91 -10.14
CA ASP A 171 5.48 3.43 -11.47
C ASP A 171 6.63 3.82 -12.39
N MET A 172 7.30 2.83 -12.95
CA MET A 172 8.54 2.97 -13.69
C MET A 172 8.38 2.34 -15.07
N LYS A 173 9.02 2.96 -16.05
CA LYS A 173 9.00 2.52 -17.44
C LYS A 173 10.44 2.41 -17.95
N TYR A 174 10.75 1.30 -18.59
CA TYR A 174 12.06 1.04 -19.17
C TYR A 174 11.89 0.66 -20.64
N ASP A 175 12.66 1.32 -21.50
CA ASP A 175 12.71 1.07 -22.94
C ASP A 175 13.81 0.03 -23.20
N VAL A 176 13.45 -1.12 -23.79
CA VAL A 176 14.32 -2.29 -24.01
C VAL A 176 14.92 -2.35 -25.41
#